data_AF-A0A2E8J459-F1
#
_entry.id   AF-A0A2E8J459-F1
#
_cell.length_a   1.000
_cell.length_b   1.000
_cell.length_c   1.000
_cell.angle_alpha   90.00
_cell.angle_beta   90.00
_cell.angle_gamma   90.00
#
_symmetry.space_group_name_H-M   'P 1'
#
loop_
_entity.id
_entity.type
_entity.pdbx_description
1 polymer ?
#
loop_
_entity_poly.entity_id
_entity_poly.type
_entity_poly.pdbx_seq_one_letter_code
_entity_poly.pdbx_strand_id
1 'polypeptide(L)' 'MPSLAVVSAGFHNRFDHPEPVVTKRYVRILNTAEEGAIQVWLGENGVERVERTRTQARRFWHRQ' A
#
# COMPACT_ATOMS: atom_id res chain seq x y z
N MET A 1 13.75 -12.33 -4.81
CA MET A 1 13.16 -11.00 -5.14
C MET A 1 12.15 -10.66 -4.06
N PRO A 2 12.04 -9.40 -3.60
CA PRO A 2 11.03 -9.01 -2.61
C PRO A 2 9.61 -9.20 -3.15
N SER A 3 8.75 -9.85 -2.38
CA SER A 3 7.37 -10.16 -2.75
C SER A 3 6.40 -8.99 -2.54
N LEU A 4 6.82 -7.96 -1.80
CA LEU A 4 6.04 -6.77 -1.49
C LEU A 4 6.94 -5.53 -1.41
N ALA A 5 6.51 -4.44 -2.02
CA ALA A 5 7.07 -3.10 -1.82
C ALA A 5 5.98 -2.15 -1.33
N VAL A 6 6.33 -1.27 -0.39
CA VAL A 6 5.44 -0.21 0.12
C VAL A 6 6.06 1.13 -0.26
N VAL A 7 5.27 1.98 -0.90
CA VAL A 7 5.65 3.33 -1.31
C VAL A 7 4.89 4.31 -0.44
N SER A 8 5.64 5.10 0.32
CA SER A 8 5.09 6.24 1.06
C SER A 8 5.06 7.44 0.12
N ALA A 9 3.87 7.77 -0.36
CA ALA A 9 3.63 8.95 -1.19
C ALA A 9 2.40 9.72 -0.71
N GLY A 10 2.44 11.04 -0.91
CA GLY A 10 1.29 11.92 -0.71
C GLY A 10 0.27 11.77 -1.83
N PHE A 11 -1.02 11.93 -1.49
CA PHE A 11 -2.08 12.00 -2.48
C PHE A 11 -1.90 13.22 -3.39
N HIS A 12 -2.04 13.05 -4.70
CA HIS A 12 -1.72 14.08 -5.72
C HIS A 12 -0.28 14.62 -5.67
N ASN A 13 0.69 13.77 -5.30
CA ASN A 13 2.09 14.13 -5.45
C ASN A 13 2.42 14.46 -6.93
N ARG A 14 3.12 15.57 -7.15
CA ARG A 14 3.49 16.08 -8.49
C ARG A 14 4.68 15.34 -9.11
N PHE A 15 5.39 14.55 -8.32
CA PHE A 15 6.58 13.80 -8.75
C PHE A 15 6.26 12.43 -9.34
N ASP A 16 4.98 12.12 -9.55
CA ASP A 16 4.49 10.88 -10.19
C ASP A 16 5.08 9.61 -9.58
N HIS A 17 5.23 9.61 -8.26
CA HIS A 17 5.78 8.46 -7.54
C HIS A 17 4.71 7.38 -7.30
N PRO A 18 5.08 6.09 -7.43
CA PRO A 18 6.41 5.57 -7.80
C PRO A 18 6.69 5.56 -9.31
N GLU A 19 7.94 5.81 -9.69
CA GLU A 19 8.37 5.81 -11.09
C GLU A 19 8.28 4.38 -11.72
N PRO A 20 7.81 4.23 -12.98
CA PRO A 20 7.55 2.93 -13.60
C PRO A 20 8.74 1.96 -13.77
N VAL A 21 9.96 2.46 -13.98
CA VAL A 21 11.17 1.63 -14.03
C VAL A 21 11.44 0.95 -12.69
N VAL A 22 11.12 1.62 -11.57
CA VAL A 22 11.24 1.05 -10.23
C VAL A 22 10.16 -0.01 -10.02
N THR A 23 8.93 0.24 -10.47
CA THR A 23 7.80 -0.67 -10.21
C THR A 23 7.92 -2.01 -10.94
N LYS A 24 8.53 -2.04 -12.14
CA LYS A 24 8.74 -3.27 -12.94
C LYS A 24 9.50 -4.39 -12.23
N ARG A 25 10.26 -4.07 -11.17
CA ARG A 25 11.05 -5.05 -10.40
C ARG A 25 10.22 -5.82 -9.36
N TYR A 26 9.04 -5.34 -8.99
CA TYR A 26 8.29 -5.85 -7.84
C TYR A 26 6.99 -6.51 -8.27
N VAL A 27 6.64 -7.61 -7.61
CA VAL A 27 5.44 -8.40 -7.91
C VAL A 27 4.17 -7.76 -7.34
N ARG A 28 4.29 -7.03 -6.22
CA ARG A 28 3.18 -6.34 -5.56
C ARG A 28 3.67 -5.04 -4.94
N ILE A 29 3.00 -3.94 -5.29
CA ILE A 29 3.32 -2.60 -4.81
C ILE A 29 2.08 -2.02 -4.15
N LEU A 30 2.24 -1.46 -2.96
CA LEU A 30 1.19 -0.73 -2.25
C LEU A 30 1.62 0.72 -2.09
N ASN A 31 0.68 1.63 -2.34
CA ASN A 31 0.92 3.06 -2.27
C ASN A 31 0.02 3.69 -1.22
N THR A 32 0.60 4.36 -0.22
CA THR A 32 -0.17 5.07 0.82
C THR A 32 -1.09 6.15 0.23
N ALA A 33 -0.72 6.72 -0.91
CA ALA A 33 -1.51 7.71 -1.63
C ALA A 33 -2.84 7.15 -2.15
N GLU A 34 -2.97 5.84 -2.34
CA GLU A 34 -4.17 5.18 -2.85
C GLU A 34 -4.85 4.33 -1.77
N GLU A 35 -4.06 3.61 -0.99
CA GLU A 35 -4.51 2.59 -0.03
C GLU A 35 -4.78 3.16 1.38
N GLY A 36 -4.34 4.39 1.63
CA GLY A 36 -4.40 5.00 2.96
C GLY A 36 -3.30 4.46 3.87
N ALA A 37 -3.59 4.34 5.17
CA ALA A 37 -2.64 3.71 6.08
C ALA A 37 -2.51 2.21 5.74
N ILE A 38 -1.26 1.75 5.67
CA ILE A 38 -0.91 0.37 5.37
C ILE A 38 -0.27 -0.22 6.62
N GLN A 39 -0.83 -1.32 7.12
CA GLN A 39 -0.27 -2.08 8.23
C GLN A 39 0.22 -3.42 7.71
N VAL A 40 1.44 -3.80 8.07
CA VAL A 40 2.10 -5.05 7.63
C VAL A 40 2.50 -5.83 8.87
N TRP A 41 2.10 -7.10 8.93
CA TRP A 41 2.53 -8.04 9.95
C TRP A 41 3.59 -8.94 9.35
N LEU A 42 4.72 -9.06 10.04
CA LEU A 42 5.85 -9.89 9.67
C LEU A 42 5.91 -11.09 10.61
N GLY A 43 6.00 -12.28 10.04
CA GLY A 43 6.24 -13.53 10.76
C GLY A 43 7.51 -14.22 10.27
N GLU A 44 7.73 -15.45 10.75
CA GLU A 44 8.95 -16.22 10.48
C GLU A 44 9.22 -16.44 8.99
N ASN A 45 8.16 -16.52 8.17
CA ASN A 45 8.23 -16.77 6.74
C ASN A 45 7.98 -15.52 5.88
N GLY A 46 8.02 -14.33 6.47
CA GLY A 46 7.84 -13.05 5.77
C GLY A 46 6.50 -12.38 6.07
N VAL A 47 5.86 -11.79 5.05
CA VAL A 47 4.62 -11.02 5.23
C VAL A 47 3.44 -11.96 5.48
N GLU A 48 2.85 -11.90 6.67
CA GLU A 48 1.69 -12.71 7.05
C GLU A 48 0.36 -12.03 6.73
N ARG A 49 0.28 -10.73 6.97
CA ARG A 49 -0.93 -9.94 6.79
C ARG A 49 -0.60 -8.55 6.28
N VAL A 50 -1.52 -8.00 5.48
CA VAL A 50 -1.49 -6.61 5.06
C VAL A 50 -2.88 -6.03 5.18
N GLU A 51 -2.98 -4.89 5.86
CA GLU A 51 -4.22 -4.11 5.94
C GLU A 51 -4.08 -2.75 5.29
N ARG A 52 -5.20 -2.27 4.75
CA ARG A 52 -5.29 -1.05 3.95
C ARG A 52 -6.54 -0.30 4.36
N THR A 53 -6.37 0.84 5.01
CA THR A 53 -7.50 1.53 5.62
C THR A 53 -8.53 1.99 4.58
N ARG A 54 -8.14 2.44 3.39
CA ARG A 54 -9.13 2.90 2.39
C ARG A 54 -9.94 1.77 1.75
N THR A 55 -9.37 0.57 1.62
CA THR A 55 -10.10 -0.59 1.11
C THR A 55 -11.01 -1.19 2.19
N GLN A 56 -10.56 -1.19 3.45
CA GLN A 56 -11.20 -1.94 4.54
C GLN A 56 -12.16 -1.09 5.39
N ALA A 57 -11.91 0.21 5.51
CA ALA A 57 -12.85 1.12 6.13
C ALA A 57 -13.99 1.41 5.15
N ARG A 58 -15.01 0.55 5.12
CA ARG A 58 -16.35 0.98 4.67
C ARG A 58 -16.70 2.22 5.47
N ARG A 59 -16.81 3.35 4.78
CA ARG A 59 -17.10 4.69 5.32
C ARG A 59 -17.95 4.54 6.57
N PHE A 60 -17.38 4.79 7.75
CA PHE A 60 -18.09 4.61 9.01
C PHE A 60 -19.36 5.49 9.07
N TRP A 61 -19.38 6.57 8.29
CA TRP A 61 -20.52 7.46 8.02
C TRP A 61 -21.69 6.84 7.24
N HIS A 62 -21.53 5.66 6.63
CA HIS A 62 -22.61 4.94 5.92
C HIS A 62 -23.31 3.90 6.81
N ARG A 63 -23.04 3.91 8.12
CA ARG A 63 -23.87 3.20 9.11
C ARG A 63 -24.89 4.18 9.69
N GLN A 64 -26.01 4.34 9.00
CA GLN A 64 -27.28 4.80 9.56
C GLN A 64 -28.29 3.65 9.45
#